data_AF-A0A5Q0SLT1-F1
#
_entry.id   AF-A0A5Q0SLT1-F1
#
_cell.length_a   1.000
_cell.length_b   1.000
_cell.length_c   1.000
_cell.angle_alpha   90.00
_cell.angle_beta   90.00
_cell.angle_gamma   90.00
#
_symmetry.space_group_name_H-M   'P 1'
#
loop_
_entity.id
_entity.type
_entity.pdbx_description
1 polymer ?
#
loop_
_entity_poly.entity_id
_entity_poly.type
_entity_poly.pdbx_seq_one_letter_code
_entity_poly.pdbx_strand_id
1 'polypeptide(L)'
;MQLYRYSFKDGYLVPDENGDITVFVEGNLISIIDKNGNKIEGVRFKHLGNESVFLEKLRYLTKLANVEINEDILMAYPTLRQRTLAINKLMGEVFEMFIYNLLITKHYRVKRQYEIYPSLHNFTLTRWHNRPDFIVEDKVVIEAKIRKNDYLQTIEYSKYFNYGMVVFPFTGECRVPKGWICVFNTIKDQSRFYSLLEGLLSRVK
;
A
#
# COMPACT_ATOMS: atom_id res chain seq x y z
N MET A 1 3.02 -17.37 -9.58
CA MET A 1 3.02 -18.46 -8.58
C MET A 1 4.28 -18.48 -7.71
N GLN A 2 4.11 -18.62 -6.39
CA GLN A 2 5.17 -18.86 -5.39
C GLN A 2 4.84 -20.11 -4.58
N LEU A 3 5.87 -20.89 -4.19
CA LEU A 3 5.73 -22.16 -3.50
C LEU A 3 6.63 -22.19 -2.27
N TYR A 4 6.05 -22.56 -1.13
CA TYR A 4 6.71 -22.58 0.16
C TYR A 4 6.50 -23.91 0.88
N ARG A 5 7.50 -24.34 1.65
CA ARG A 5 7.45 -25.57 2.45
C ARG A 5 7.20 -25.24 3.92
N TYR A 6 6.35 -26.06 4.54
CA TYR A 6 5.85 -25.87 5.90
C TYR A 6 5.76 -27.20 6.63
N SER A 7 5.85 -27.13 7.95
CA SER A 7 5.59 -28.24 8.87
C SER A 7 4.42 -27.88 9.79
N PHE A 8 3.59 -28.87 10.12
CA PHE A 8 2.54 -28.70 11.12
C PHE A 8 3.12 -28.88 12.53
N LYS A 9 3.09 -27.84 13.34
CA LYS A 9 3.63 -27.83 14.72
C LYS A 9 2.64 -27.10 15.64
N ASP A 10 2.23 -27.75 16.73
CA ASP A 10 1.32 -27.19 17.74
C ASP A 10 -0.01 -26.65 17.19
N GLY A 11 -0.56 -27.28 16.14
CA GLY A 11 -1.80 -26.81 15.51
C GLY A 11 -1.61 -25.71 14.46
N TYR A 12 -0.37 -25.30 14.16
CA TYR A 12 -0.05 -24.25 13.21
C TYR A 12 0.88 -24.71 12.11
N LEU A 13 0.79 -24.06 10.95
CA LEU A 13 1.80 -24.12 9.91
C LEU A 13 2.98 -23.23 10.27
N VAL A 14 4.17 -23.83 10.36
CA VAL A 14 5.44 -23.16 10.61
C VAL A 14 6.35 -23.34 9.39
N PRO A 15 6.97 -22.26 8.86
CA PRO A 15 7.89 -22.36 7.73
C PRO A 15 9.00 -23.37 8.01
N ASP A 16 9.23 -24.28 7.07
CA ASP A 16 10.19 -25.37 7.20
C ASP A 16 10.59 -25.84 5.80
N GLU A 17 11.82 -25.59 5.37
CA GLU A 17 12.28 -25.92 4.02
C GLU A 17 12.21 -27.43 3.71
N ASN A 18 12.27 -28.27 4.76
CA ASN A 18 12.15 -29.71 4.67
C ASN A 18 10.75 -30.22 5.06
N GLY A 19 9.77 -29.31 5.15
CA GLY A 19 8.42 -29.62 5.60
C GLY A 19 7.60 -30.42 4.59
N ASP A 20 6.74 -31.30 5.12
CA ASP A 20 5.84 -32.18 4.35
C ASP A 20 4.61 -31.46 3.77
N ILE A 21 4.40 -30.18 4.10
CA ILE A 21 3.27 -29.38 3.61
C ILE A 21 3.75 -28.37 2.58
N THR A 22 3.06 -28.31 1.45
CA THR A 22 3.32 -27.35 0.38
C THR A 22 2.23 -26.29 0.35
N VAL A 23 2.64 -25.02 0.42
CA VAL A 23 1.74 -23.86 0.34
C VAL A 23 2.02 -23.13 -0.98
N PHE A 24 0.99 -23.01 -1.81
CA PHE A 24 1.00 -22.27 -3.06
C PHE A 24 0.34 -20.92 -2.85
N VAL A 25 1.00 -19.87 -3.34
CA VAL A 25 0.48 -18.50 -3.33
C VAL A 25 0.52 -17.94 -4.75
N GLU A 26 -0.63 -17.50 -5.25
CA GLU A 26 -0.75 -16.84 -6.54
C GLU A 26 -1.79 -15.72 -6.49
N GLY A 27 -1.31 -14.46 -6.52
CA GLY A 27 -2.18 -13.31 -6.35
C GLY A 27 -2.95 -13.39 -5.03
N ASN A 28 -4.28 -13.42 -5.13
CA ASN A 28 -5.18 -13.56 -3.98
C ASN A 28 -5.65 -15.01 -3.76
N LEU A 29 -4.92 -16.00 -4.28
CA LEU A 29 -5.21 -17.41 -4.10
C LEU A 29 -4.14 -18.08 -3.23
N ILE A 30 -4.62 -18.91 -2.31
CA ILE A 30 -3.80 -19.80 -1.49
C ILE A 30 -4.34 -21.23 -1.62
N SER A 31 -3.42 -22.18 -1.83
CA SER A 31 -3.73 -23.61 -1.79
C SER A 31 -2.68 -24.31 -0.93
N ILE A 32 -3.12 -25.24 -0.09
CA ILE A 32 -2.27 -25.94 0.85
C ILE A 32 -2.47 -27.42 0.63
N ILE A 33 -1.39 -28.16 0.37
CA ILE A 33 -1.43 -29.60 0.16
C ILE A 33 -0.44 -30.33 1.07
N ASP A 34 -0.77 -31.55 1.45
CA ASP A 34 0.16 -32.47 2.11
C ASP A 34 1.13 -33.12 1.10
N LYS A 35 2.06 -33.93 1.60
CA LYS A 35 3.01 -34.71 0.79
C LYS A 35 2.37 -35.73 -0.16
N ASN A 36 1.11 -36.10 0.09
CA ASN A 36 0.36 -37.05 -0.74
C ASN A 36 -0.47 -36.32 -1.82
N GLY A 37 -0.45 -34.98 -1.84
CA GLY A 37 -1.24 -34.16 -2.75
C GLY A 37 -2.67 -33.86 -2.28
N ASN A 38 -3.02 -34.21 -1.04
CA ASN A 38 -4.34 -33.91 -0.48
C ASN A 38 -4.43 -32.44 -0.09
N LYS A 39 -5.53 -31.78 -0.47
CA LYS A 39 -5.81 -30.41 -0.06
C LYS A 39 -6.11 -30.34 1.43
N ILE A 40 -5.50 -29.39 2.11
CA ILE A 40 -5.70 -29.10 3.54
C ILE A 40 -6.45 -27.77 3.67
N GLU A 41 -7.52 -27.76 4.46
CA GLU A 41 -8.34 -26.56 4.73
C GLU A 41 -8.36 -26.25 6.24
N GLY A 42 -8.71 -25.02 6.60
CA GLY A 42 -8.91 -24.61 8.01
C GLY A 42 -7.63 -24.52 8.87
N VAL A 43 -6.45 -24.63 8.27
CA VAL A 43 -5.16 -24.49 8.96
C VAL A 43 -4.79 -23.03 9.19
N ARG A 44 -4.06 -22.77 10.28
CA ARG A 44 -3.59 -21.43 10.65
C ARG A 44 -2.08 -21.33 10.56
N PHE A 45 -1.58 -20.21 10.06
CA PHE A 45 -0.15 -19.92 10.05
C PHE A 45 0.32 -19.40 11.40
N LYS A 46 1.46 -19.89 11.89
CA LYS A 46 2.07 -19.36 13.11
C LYS A 46 2.62 -17.96 12.85
N HIS A 47 2.43 -17.03 13.79
CA HIS A 47 3.12 -15.74 13.76
C HIS A 47 4.63 -15.92 13.95
N LEU A 48 5.44 -15.17 13.19
CA LEU A 48 6.91 -15.24 13.19
C LEU A 48 7.57 -14.12 14.00
N GLY A 49 6.81 -13.12 14.40
CA GLY A 49 7.28 -12.01 15.22
C GLY A 49 6.17 -10.99 15.46
N ASN A 50 6.43 -9.74 15.09
CA ASN A 50 5.54 -8.61 15.34
C ASN A 50 4.62 -8.25 14.15
N GLU A 51 4.38 -9.17 13.21
CA GLU A 51 3.49 -8.90 12.08
C GLU A 51 2.04 -8.60 12.51
N SER A 52 1.63 -9.03 13.70
CA SER A 52 0.32 -8.76 14.29
C SER A 52 -0.01 -7.26 14.35
N VAL A 53 0.96 -6.43 14.73
CA VAL A 53 0.79 -4.97 14.80
C VAL A 53 0.51 -4.36 13.42
N PHE A 54 1.13 -4.92 12.38
CA PHE A 54 0.90 -4.47 11.00
C PHE A 54 -0.45 -4.97 10.47
N LEU A 55 -0.85 -6.20 10.82
CA LEU A 55 -2.16 -6.75 10.48
C LEU A 55 -3.29 -5.96 11.14
N GLU A 56 -3.16 -5.55 12.40
CA GLU A 56 -4.16 -4.71 13.07
C GLU A 56 -4.36 -3.36 12.36
N LYS A 57 -3.27 -2.72 11.95
CA LYS A 57 -3.34 -1.48 11.15
C LYS A 57 -4.01 -1.71 9.81
N LEU A 58 -3.69 -2.81 9.14
CA LEU A 58 -4.30 -3.20 7.87
C LEU A 58 -5.80 -3.46 8.05
N ARG A 59 -6.22 -4.27 9.03
CA ARG A 59 -7.62 -4.55 9.37
C ARG A 59 -8.42 -3.28 9.64
N TYR A 60 -7.81 -2.35 10.39
CA TYR A 60 -8.45 -1.06 10.67
C TYR A 60 -8.69 -0.26 9.38
N LEU A 61 -7.69 -0.22 8.49
CA LEU A 61 -7.78 0.49 7.23
C LEU A 61 -8.74 -0.17 6.24
N THR A 62 -8.74 -1.50 6.12
CA THR A 62 -9.64 -2.24 5.22
C THR A 62 -11.10 -2.10 5.64
N LYS A 63 -11.38 -2.07 6.95
CA LYS A 63 -12.72 -1.74 7.46
C LYS A 63 -13.19 -0.36 7.03
N LEU A 64 -12.31 0.65 7.08
CA LEU A 64 -12.64 2.01 6.64
C LEU A 64 -12.82 2.13 5.14
N ALA A 65 -12.05 1.37 4.36
CA ALA A 65 -12.13 1.33 2.90
C ALA A 65 -13.21 0.36 2.37
N ASN A 66 -13.91 -0.37 3.25
CA ASN A 66 -14.86 -1.42 2.92
C ASN A 66 -14.27 -2.51 1.99
N VAL A 67 -13.11 -3.05 2.39
CA VAL A 67 -12.37 -4.08 1.64
C VAL A 67 -12.29 -5.36 2.46
N GLU A 68 -12.66 -6.48 1.86
CA GLU A 68 -12.39 -7.80 2.45
C GLU A 68 -10.99 -8.27 2.05
N ILE A 69 -10.25 -8.81 3.02
CA ILE A 69 -8.91 -9.34 2.80
C ILE A 69 -8.81 -10.76 3.37
N ASN A 70 -8.10 -11.63 2.65
CA ASN A 70 -7.70 -12.93 3.17
C ASN A 70 -6.28 -12.83 3.75
N GLU A 71 -6.18 -12.78 5.07
CA GLU A 71 -4.90 -12.64 5.77
C GLU A 71 -4.03 -13.90 5.68
N ASP A 72 -4.61 -15.08 5.44
CA ASP A 72 -3.84 -16.32 5.31
C ASP A 72 -2.85 -16.24 4.15
N ILE A 73 -3.18 -15.49 3.10
CA ILE A 73 -2.29 -15.22 1.96
C ILE A 73 -1.07 -14.42 2.39
N LEU A 74 -1.27 -13.41 3.26
CA LEU A 74 -0.19 -12.59 3.80
C LEU A 74 0.68 -13.41 4.76
N MET A 75 0.07 -14.35 5.48
CA MET A 75 0.75 -15.21 6.44
C MET A 75 1.41 -16.43 5.78
N ALA A 76 1.06 -16.77 4.55
CA ALA A 76 1.68 -17.84 3.78
C ALA A 76 3.14 -17.57 3.40
N TYR A 77 3.61 -16.32 3.48
CA TYR A 77 5.01 -16.00 3.26
C TYR A 77 5.91 -16.56 4.38
N PRO A 78 7.04 -17.22 4.04
CA PRO A 78 7.80 -18.02 5.00
C PRO A 78 8.70 -17.21 5.93
N THR A 79 8.91 -15.91 5.66
CA THR A 79 9.76 -15.05 6.49
C THR A 79 9.01 -13.83 6.98
N LEU A 80 9.34 -13.35 8.18
CA LEU A 80 8.78 -12.12 8.74
C LEU A 80 8.96 -10.94 7.78
N ARG A 81 10.14 -10.81 7.15
CA ARG A 81 10.42 -9.74 6.17
C ARG A 81 9.46 -9.76 4.99
N GLN A 82 9.18 -10.94 4.41
CA GLN A 82 8.25 -11.07 3.30
C GLN A 82 6.81 -10.77 3.73
N ARG A 83 6.38 -11.26 4.90
CA ARG A 83 5.06 -10.95 5.47
C ARG A 83 4.89 -9.45 5.68
N THR A 84 5.85 -8.79 6.34
CA THR A 84 5.81 -7.35 6.57
C THR A 84 5.79 -6.56 5.25
N LEU A 85 6.56 -6.98 4.24
CA LEU A 85 6.54 -6.36 2.93
C LEU A 85 5.15 -6.49 2.26
N ALA A 86 4.58 -7.69 2.27
CA ALA A 86 3.28 -7.97 1.67
C ALA A 86 2.16 -7.18 2.37
N ILE A 87 2.14 -7.16 3.71
CA ILE A 87 1.18 -6.39 4.50
C ILE A 87 1.30 -4.90 4.19
N ASN A 88 2.52 -4.36 4.16
CA ASN A 88 2.75 -2.94 3.84
C ASN A 88 2.33 -2.60 2.41
N LYS A 89 2.60 -3.48 1.44
CA LYS A 89 2.16 -3.27 0.05
C LYS A 89 0.64 -3.18 -0.02
N LEU A 90 -0.07 -4.14 0.55
CA LEU A 90 -1.54 -4.15 0.57
C LEU A 90 -2.11 -2.96 1.34
N MET A 91 -1.49 -2.57 2.46
CA MET A 91 -1.89 -1.37 3.20
C MET A 91 -1.73 -0.10 2.35
N GLY A 92 -0.71 -0.01 1.50
CA GLY A 92 -0.54 1.08 0.53
C GLY A 92 -1.69 1.11 -0.49
N GLU A 93 -1.98 -0.04 -1.11
CA GLU A 93 -3.06 -0.18 -2.10
C GLU A 93 -4.44 0.19 -1.50
N VAL A 94 -4.74 -0.31 -0.31
CA VAL A 94 -6.00 -0.01 0.39
C VAL A 94 -6.06 1.47 0.77
N PHE A 95 -4.95 2.08 1.18
CA PHE A 95 -4.92 3.50 1.54
C PHE A 95 -5.09 4.41 0.32
N GLU A 96 -4.45 4.09 -0.81
CA GLU A 96 -4.70 4.78 -2.07
C GLU A 96 -6.18 4.74 -2.44
N MET A 97 -6.83 3.57 -2.32
CA MET A 97 -8.26 3.45 -2.58
C MET A 97 -9.11 4.27 -1.61
N PHE A 98 -8.75 4.30 -0.33
CA PHE A 98 -9.40 5.15 0.66
C PHE A 98 -9.32 6.64 0.27
N ILE A 99 -8.15 7.14 -0.11
CA ILE A 99 -7.97 8.54 -0.55
C ILE A 99 -8.76 8.83 -1.83
N TYR A 100 -8.73 7.91 -2.80
CA TYR A 100 -9.53 8.05 -4.01
C TYR A 100 -11.01 8.20 -3.69
N ASN A 101 -11.55 7.36 -2.80
CA ASN A 101 -12.93 7.41 -2.36
C ASN A 101 -13.27 8.76 -1.69
N LEU A 102 -12.39 9.28 -0.83
CA LEU A 102 -12.57 10.62 -0.25
C LEU A 102 -12.70 11.70 -1.32
N LEU A 103 -11.82 11.68 -2.32
CA LEU A 103 -11.80 12.67 -3.38
C LEU A 103 -13.08 12.63 -4.24
N ILE A 104 -13.47 11.43 -4.70
CA ILE A 104 -14.67 11.29 -5.54
C ILE A 104 -15.96 11.59 -4.79
N THR A 105 -16.04 11.29 -3.49
CA THR A 105 -17.21 11.64 -2.64
C THR A 105 -17.41 13.14 -2.53
N LYS A 106 -16.35 13.94 -2.69
CA LYS A 106 -16.44 15.41 -2.78
C LYS A 106 -16.54 15.95 -4.21
N HIS A 107 -16.74 15.07 -5.18
CA HIS A 107 -16.89 15.42 -6.59
C HIS A 107 -15.68 16.12 -7.21
N TYR A 108 -14.49 15.91 -6.68
CA TYR A 108 -13.28 16.37 -7.36
C TYR A 108 -13.06 15.58 -8.65
N ARG A 109 -12.54 16.26 -9.67
CA ARG A 109 -11.98 15.64 -10.87
C ARG A 109 -10.62 15.07 -10.55
N VAL A 110 -10.48 13.75 -10.67
CA VAL A 110 -9.24 13.03 -10.31
C VAL A 110 -8.71 12.25 -11.49
N LYS A 111 -7.43 12.46 -11.83
CA LYS A 111 -6.65 11.57 -12.72
C LYS A 111 -5.76 10.67 -11.87
N ARG A 112 -5.91 9.35 -11.98
CA ARG A 112 -5.11 8.36 -11.25
C ARG A 112 -3.92 7.90 -12.08
N GLN A 113 -2.73 7.82 -11.48
CA GLN A 113 -1.54 7.21 -12.10
C GLN A 113 -1.27 7.74 -13.53
N TYR A 114 -1.60 9.02 -13.76
CA TYR A 114 -1.50 9.67 -15.05
C TYR A 114 -0.05 10.05 -15.34
N GLU A 115 0.41 9.76 -16.55
CA GLU A 115 1.77 10.03 -16.96
C GLU A 115 1.97 11.53 -17.22
N ILE A 116 2.79 12.18 -16.40
CA ILE A 116 3.05 13.62 -16.51
C ILE A 116 4.19 13.95 -17.48
N TYR A 117 5.06 12.97 -17.77
CA TYR A 117 6.09 13.03 -18.82
C TYR A 117 6.51 11.62 -19.24
N PRO A 118 6.96 11.40 -20.49
CA PRO A 118 7.34 10.09 -20.98
C PRO A 118 8.57 9.53 -20.24
N SER A 119 8.54 8.22 -19.94
CA SER A 119 9.66 7.54 -19.32
C SER A 119 10.73 7.17 -20.35
N LEU A 120 11.98 7.54 -20.08
CA LEU A 120 13.15 7.08 -20.86
C LEU A 120 13.79 5.83 -20.26
N HIS A 121 13.05 5.04 -19.47
CA HIS A 121 13.58 3.85 -18.81
C HIS A 121 14.27 2.89 -19.78
N ASN A 122 13.68 2.65 -20.95
CA ASN A 122 14.24 1.74 -21.96
C ASN A 122 15.59 2.22 -22.52
N PHE A 123 15.93 3.50 -22.39
CA PHE A 123 17.18 4.09 -22.87
C PHE A 123 18.19 4.36 -21.74
N THR A 124 17.71 4.67 -20.55
CA THR A 124 18.55 5.12 -19.42
C THR A 124 18.69 4.06 -18.32
N LEU A 125 17.90 2.98 -18.38
CA LEU A 125 17.70 1.97 -17.32
C LEU A 125 17.31 2.56 -15.96
N THR A 126 17.05 3.86 -15.91
CA THR A 126 16.68 4.57 -14.69
C THR A 126 15.18 4.47 -14.53
N ARG A 127 14.69 4.13 -13.33
CA ARG A 127 13.26 4.09 -13.07
C ARG A 127 12.79 5.50 -12.76
N TRP A 128 11.93 6.06 -13.60
CA TRP A 128 11.36 7.38 -13.40
C TRP A 128 10.00 7.25 -12.73
N HIS A 129 9.80 7.99 -11.64
CA HIS A 129 8.50 8.13 -11.02
C HIS A 129 7.76 9.26 -11.73
N ASN A 130 7.11 8.95 -12.85
CA ASN A 130 6.44 9.93 -13.73
C ASN A 130 4.91 9.86 -13.65
N ARG A 131 4.37 9.11 -12.70
CA ARG A 131 2.94 8.88 -12.49
C ARG A 131 2.63 9.10 -11.02
N PRO A 132 2.11 10.28 -10.64
CA PRO A 132 1.65 10.48 -9.28
C PRO A 132 0.41 9.63 -8.98
N ASP A 133 0.19 9.33 -7.70
CA ASP A 133 -0.98 8.54 -7.28
C ASP A 133 -2.28 9.22 -7.74
N PHE A 134 -2.40 10.53 -7.50
CA PHE A 134 -3.52 11.34 -7.94
C PHE A 134 -3.11 12.74 -8.43
N ILE A 135 -3.80 13.22 -9.46
CA ILE A 135 -3.83 14.62 -9.86
C ILE A 135 -5.26 15.10 -9.70
N VAL A 136 -5.45 16.09 -8.83
CA VAL A 136 -6.75 16.66 -8.46
C VAL A 136 -6.94 17.99 -9.17
N GLU A 137 -8.05 18.12 -9.88
CA GLU A 137 -8.44 19.28 -10.68
C GLU A 137 -7.40 19.76 -11.70
N ASP A 138 -6.50 18.88 -12.14
CA ASP A 138 -5.32 19.22 -12.95
C ASP A 138 -4.35 20.22 -12.28
N LYS A 139 -4.47 20.43 -10.96
CA LYS A 139 -3.80 21.52 -10.23
C LYS A 139 -2.92 21.03 -9.08
N VAL A 140 -3.35 20.01 -8.34
CA VAL A 140 -2.68 19.56 -7.11
C VAL A 140 -2.39 18.07 -7.23
N VAL A 141 -1.15 17.68 -6.93
CA VAL A 141 -0.75 16.26 -6.85
C VAL A 141 -0.99 15.73 -5.45
N ILE A 142 -1.47 14.49 -5.32
CA ILE A 142 -1.55 13.79 -4.03
C ILE A 142 -0.80 12.45 -4.15
N GLU A 143 0.14 12.22 -3.24
CA GLU A 143 0.85 10.96 -3.05
C GLU A 143 0.39 10.30 -1.74
N ALA A 144 -0.10 9.07 -1.81
CA ALA A 144 -0.52 8.31 -0.65
C ALA A 144 0.62 7.36 -0.21
N LYS A 145 1.04 7.47 1.05
CA LYS A 145 2.16 6.68 1.60
C LYS A 145 1.83 6.17 2.99
N ILE A 146 2.35 5.00 3.34
CA ILE A 146 2.06 4.35 4.64
C ILE A 146 3.16 4.54 5.69
N ARG A 147 4.38 4.91 5.26
CA ARG A 147 5.54 5.04 6.17
C ARG A 147 6.42 6.23 5.84
N LYS A 148 6.85 6.35 4.58
CA LYS A 148 7.78 7.38 4.13
C LYS A 148 7.51 7.75 2.69
N ASN A 149 7.70 9.03 2.34
CA ASN A 149 7.71 9.47 0.95
C ASN A 149 9.12 9.52 0.38
N ASP A 150 9.22 9.33 -0.93
CA ASP A 150 10.45 9.61 -1.67
C ASP A 150 10.50 11.11 -2.00
N TYR A 151 11.48 11.81 -1.43
CA TYR A 151 11.66 13.23 -1.66
C TYR A 151 12.04 13.54 -3.12
N LEU A 152 12.85 12.68 -3.76
CA LEU A 152 13.25 12.86 -5.15
C LEU A 152 12.04 12.73 -6.07
N GLN A 153 11.17 11.74 -5.83
CA GLN A 153 9.89 11.62 -6.53
C GLN A 153 9.06 12.92 -6.42
N THR A 154 8.88 13.45 -5.21
CA THR A 154 8.09 14.68 -5.03
C THR A 154 8.75 15.92 -5.63
N ILE A 155 10.09 15.99 -5.67
CA ILE A 155 10.81 17.06 -6.37
C ILE A 155 10.52 17.01 -7.87
N GLU A 156 10.57 15.82 -8.47
CA GLU A 156 10.30 15.68 -9.91
C GLU A 156 8.87 16.14 -10.24
N TYR A 157 7.89 15.77 -9.44
CA TYR A 157 6.52 16.26 -9.59
C TYR A 157 6.39 17.77 -9.43
N SER A 158 7.18 18.36 -8.52
CA SER A 158 7.13 19.81 -8.28
C SER A 158 7.58 20.67 -9.47
N LYS A 159 8.28 20.08 -10.46
CA LYS A 159 8.63 20.76 -11.72
C LYS A 159 7.41 21.03 -12.61
N TYR A 160 6.34 20.25 -12.43
CA TYR A 160 5.10 20.34 -13.21
C TYR A 160 3.93 20.87 -12.37
N PHE A 161 3.96 20.62 -11.06
CA PHE A 161 2.90 21.03 -10.13
C PHE A 161 3.47 21.84 -8.95
N ASN A 162 3.15 23.12 -8.91
CA ASN A 162 3.59 24.03 -7.83
C ASN A 162 3.09 23.60 -6.44
N TYR A 163 2.00 22.84 -6.38
CA TYR A 163 1.36 22.41 -5.14
C TYR A 163 1.09 20.91 -5.15
N GLY A 164 1.24 20.29 -3.99
CA GLY A 164 0.94 18.88 -3.80
C GLY A 164 0.87 18.49 -2.33
N MET A 165 0.37 17.28 -2.09
CA MET A 165 0.19 16.72 -0.75
C MET A 165 0.79 15.33 -0.72
N VAL A 166 1.52 15.03 0.35
CA VAL A 166 1.81 13.64 0.72
C VAL A 166 0.93 13.31 1.91
N VAL A 167 0.06 12.33 1.75
CA VAL A 167 -0.92 11.93 2.75
C VAL A 167 -0.53 10.58 3.37
N PHE A 168 -0.78 10.44 4.66
CA PHE A 168 -0.50 9.23 5.43
C PHE A 168 -1.73 8.77 6.22
N PRO A 169 -1.99 7.46 6.31
CA PRO A 169 -3.15 6.98 7.07
C PRO A 169 -2.97 7.24 8.56
N PHE A 170 -1.74 7.10 9.06
CA PHE A 170 -1.34 7.30 10.45
C PHE A 170 -0.22 8.35 10.51
N THR A 171 0.90 8.04 11.16
CA THR A 171 2.14 8.84 11.14
C THR A 171 3.12 8.32 10.08
N GLY A 172 4.14 9.11 9.75
CA GLY A 172 5.21 8.73 8.83
C GLY A 172 6.37 9.71 8.82
N GLU A 173 7.41 9.38 8.07
CA GLU A 173 8.51 10.28 7.73
C GLU A 173 8.16 11.04 6.45
N CYS A 174 8.06 12.36 6.54
CA CYS A 174 7.68 13.17 5.39
C CYS A 174 8.61 14.36 5.16
N ARG A 175 9.10 14.49 3.93
CA ARG A 175 9.82 15.66 3.44
C ARG A 175 9.31 16.00 2.04
N VAL A 176 8.90 17.24 1.84
CA VAL A 176 8.27 17.68 0.59
C VAL A 176 8.89 18.99 0.10
N PRO A 177 8.85 19.27 -1.21
CA PRO A 177 9.37 20.53 -1.76
C PRO A 177 8.52 21.73 -1.35
N LYS A 178 9.01 22.95 -1.64
CA LYS A 178 8.29 24.19 -1.34
C LYS A 178 6.92 24.19 -2.04
N GLY A 179 5.88 24.62 -1.33
CA GLY A 179 4.50 24.65 -1.83
C GLY A 179 3.73 23.34 -1.60
N TRP A 180 4.43 22.26 -1.23
CA TRP A 180 3.81 20.99 -0.90
C TRP A 180 3.66 20.82 0.61
N ILE A 181 2.76 19.95 1.04
CA ILE A 181 2.46 19.71 2.46
C ILE A 181 2.38 18.21 2.80
N CYS A 182 2.71 17.88 4.04
CA CYS A 182 2.53 16.56 4.61
C CYS A 182 1.25 16.52 5.44
N VAL A 183 0.41 15.51 5.26
CA VAL A 183 -0.81 15.30 6.03
C VAL A 183 -0.78 13.93 6.67
N PHE A 184 -0.94 13.91 7.99
CA PHE A 184 -0.92 12.69 8.80
C PHE A 184 -2.30 12.41 9.40
N ASN A 185 -2.51 11.16 9.79
CA ASN A 185 -3.75 10.68 10.40
C ASN A 185 -4.99 10.93 9.52
N THR A 186 -4.84 10.87 8.19
CA THR A 186 -5.89 11.23 7.23
C THR A 186 -7.15 10.38 7.41
N ILE A 187 -7.01 9.15 7.90
CA ILE A 187 -8.16 8.27 8.17
C ILE A 187 -9.01 8.74 9.37
N LYS A 188 -8.42 9.52 10.30
CA LYS A 188 -9.10 10.07 11.49
C LYS A 188 -9.55 11.51 11.28
N ASP A 189 -8.77 12.31 10.55
CA ASP A 189 -8.99 13.75 10.38
C ASP A 189 -9.18 14.13 8.89
N GLN A 190 -10.30 13.69 8.33
CA GLN A 190 -10.64 13.92 6.93
C GLN A 190 -10.96 15.41 6.65
N SER A 191 -11.53 16.13 7.63
CA SER A 191 -11.85 17.55 7.49
C SER A 191 -10.59 18.38 7.28
N ARG A 192 -9.51 18.09 8.02
CA ARG A 192 -8.21 18.72 7.79
C ARG A 192 -7.64 18.41 6.42
N PHE A 193 -7.77 17.17 5.95
CA PHE A 193 -7.35 16.81 4.59
C PHE A 193 -8.05 17.69 3.54
N TYR A 194 -9.38 17.81 3.60
CA TYR A 194 -10.12 18.65 2.66
C TYR A 194 -9.78 20.13 2.79
N SER A 195 -9.72 20.66 4.02
CA SER A 195 -9.38 22.07 4.26
C SER A 195 -8.03 22.44 3.65
N LEU A 196 -7.03 21.57 3.81
CA LEU A 196 -5.70 21.77 3.24
C LEU A 196 -5.71 21.66 1.71
N LEU A 197 -6.44 20.69 1.15
CA LEU A 197 -6.58 20.52 -0.29
C LEU A 197 -7.21 21.76 -0.94
N GLU A 198 -8.31 22.26 -0.38
CA GLU A 198 -8.96 23.52 -0.83
C GLU A 198 -8.02 24.73 -0.71
N GLY A 199 -7.25 24.78 0.38
CA GLY A 199 -6.23 25.81 0.58
C GLY A 199 -5.12 25.78 -0.47
N LEU A 200 -4.81 24.62 -1.07
CA LEU A 200 -3.87 24.52 -2.20
C LEU A 200 -4.54 24.85 -3.53
N LEU A 201 -5.74 24.31 -3.78
CA LEU A 201 -6.49 24.53 -5.02
C LEU A 201 -6.79 26.02 -5.27
N SER A 202 -7.14 26.76 -4.21
CA SER A 202 -7.41 28.21 -4.26
C SER A 202 -6.18 29.08 -4.56
N ARG A 203 -4.96 28.55 -4.39
CA ARG A 203 -3.71 29.26 -4.69
C ARG A 203 -3.29 29.15 -6.15
N VAL A 204 -3.91 28.24 -6.91
CA VAL A 204 -3.67 28.09 -8.34
C VAL A 204 -4.67 28.97 -9.09
N LYS A 205 -4.18 30.15 -9.48
CA LYS A 205 -4.90 31.07 -10.38
C LYS A 205 -5.14 30.41 -11.73
#